data_AF-A0A6C0DUP6-F1
#
_entry.id   AF-A0A6C0DUP6-F1
#
_cell.length_a   1.000
_cell.length_b   1.000
_cell.length_c   1.000
_cell.angle_alpha   90.00
_cell.angle_beta   90.00
_cell.angle_gamma   90.00
#
_symmetry.space_group_name_H-M   'P 1'
#
loop_
_entity.id
_entity.type
_entity.pdbx_description
1 polymer ?
#
loop_
_entity_poly.entity_id
_entity_poly.type
_entity_poly.pdbx_seq_one_letter_code
_entity_poly.pdbx_strand_id
1 'polypeptide(L)'
;MFNIYLGIYIVVAIAIIAGGTFKLVGGGQTLGGILFLIGALTVFIVFGLKWFGKKGALFSETPVSWPTTINTCPDYLVYYGRKLADGTTQDSCIDTIGVSKNGSIKVFPKGDVPTSDEYYFSLATKSSDPTAKNAELCQRTIAAGLTWEGISNGESCISPNGPVAPSGGGGSGSGCPA
;
A
#
# COMPACT_ATOMS: atom_id res chain seq x y z
N MET A 1 -9.51 28.49 -6.60
CA MET A 1 -9.31 29.02 -5.23
C MET A 1 -7.82 29.13 -4.99
N PHE A 2 -7.34 30.29 -4.53
CA PHE A 2 -5.91 30.51 -4.27
C PHE A 2 -5.49 29.67 -3.05
N ASN A 3 -4.44 28.84 -3.21
CA ASN A 3 -3.89 28.09 -2.10
C ASN A 3 -3.03 29.03 -1.24
N ILE A 4 -3.61 29.53 -0.15
CA ILE A 4 -2.96 30.52 0.72
C ILE A 4 -1.61 30.03 1.27
N TYR A 5 -1.49 28.72 1.53
CA TYR A 5 -0.26 28.10 2.01
C TYR A 5 0.84 28.10 0.93
N LEU A 6 0.48 27.89 -0.34
CA LEU A 6 1.41 28.03 -1.46
C LEU A 6 1.89 29.49 -1.59
N GLY A 7 0.99 30.46 -1.41
CA GLY A 7 1.35 31.88 -1.42
C GLY A 7 2.37 32.23 -0.34
N ILE A 8 2.12 31.81 0.90
CA ILE A 8 3.05 32.00 2.02
C ILE A 8 4.40 31.31 1.74
N TYR A 9 4.37 30.08 1.21
CA TYR A 9 5.57 29.33 0.85
C TYR A 9 6.46 30.09 -0.14
N ILE A 10 5.87 30.66 -1.20
CA ILE A 10 6.60 31.41 -2.23
C ILE A 10 7.26 32.66 -1.62
N VAL A 11 6.54 33.40 -0.77
CA VAL A 11 7.09 34.60 -0.12
C VAL A 11 8.29 34.26 0.77
N VAL A 12 8.17 33.19 1.57
CA VAL A 12 9.25 32.72 2.44
C VAL A 12 10.45 32.22 1.62
N ALA A 13 10.21 31.47 0.55
CA ALA A 13 11.25 30.98 -0.34
C ALA A 13 12.05 32.15 -0.97
N ILE A 14 11.36 33.17 -1.48
CA ILE A 14 12.02 34.37 -2.05
C ILE A 14 12.86 35.08 -0.98
N ALA A 15 12.32 35.25 0.24
CA ALA A 15 13.04 35.91 1.33
C ALA A 15 14.33 35.16 1.71
N ILE A 16 14.27 33.83 1.78
CA ILE A 16 15.43 32.99 2.13
C ILE A 16 16.46 32.96 0.99
N ILE A 17 16.01 32.80 -0.25
CA ILE A 17 16.89 32.75 -1.43
C ILE A 17 17.60 34.11 -1.60
N ALA A 18 16.84 35.20 -1.65
CA ALA A 18 17.39 36.54 -1.86
C ALA A 18 18.22 37.01 -0.66
N GLY A 19 17.70 36.82 0.57
CA GLY A 19 18.39 37.22 1.80
C GLY A 19 19.68 36.44 2.04
N GLY A 20 19.66 35.12 1.85
CA GLY A 20 20.84 34.27 1.98
C GLY A 20 21.90 34.58 0.93
N THR A 21 21.49 34.79 -0.32
CA THR A 21 22.40 35.17 -1.41
C THR A 21 23.02 36.55 -1.17
N PHE A 22 22.22 37.55 -0.78
CA PHE A 22 22.72 38.90 -0.51
C PHE A 22 23.74 38.92 0.64
N LYS A 23 23.48 38.16 1.70
CA LYS A 23 24.40 38.03 2.84
C LYS A 23 25.74 37.41 2.44
N LEU A 24 25.72 36.36 1.62
CA LEU A 24 26.93 35.66 1.18
C LEU A 24 27.76 36.51 0.20
N VAL A 25 27.10 37.18 -0.75
CA VAL A 25 27.77 38.08 -1.69
C VAL A 25 28.32 39.32 -0.97
N GLY A 26 27.56 39.90 -0.04
CA GLY A 26 28.01 41.02 0.79
C GLY A 26 29.19 40.68 1.71
N GLY A 27 29.35 39.40 2.08
CA GLY A 27 30.49 38.88 2.83
C GLY A 27 31.72 38.53 1.97
N GLY A 28 31.72 38.86 0.67
CA GLY A 28 32.82 38.56 -0.25
C GLY A 28 32.88 37.12 -0.73
N GLN A 29 31.90 36.27 -0.37
CA GLN A 29 31.83 34.86 -0.76
C GLN A 29 30.96 34.67 -2.01
N THR A 30 31.30 35.34 -3.12
CA THR A 30 30.47 35.35 -4.34
C THR A 30 30.21 33.96 -4.91
N LEU A 31 31.23 33.09 -4.94
CA LEU A 31 31.07 31.70 -5.39
C LEU A 31 30.10 30.92 -4.48
N GLY A 32 30.20 31.11 -3.17
CA GLY A 32 29.29 30.51 -2.19
C GLY A 32 27.86 31.03 -2.34
N GLY A 33 27.69 32.32 -2.64
CA GLY A 33 26.39 32.92 -2.93
C GLY A 33 25.73 32.34 -4.18
N ILE A 34 26.48 32.09 -5.25
CA ILE A 34 25.97 31.47 -6.49
C ILE A 34 25.55 30.02 -6.23
N LEU A 35 26.38 29.24 -5.54
CA LEU A 35 26.06 27.85 -5.20
C LEU A 35 24.84 27.77 -4.27
N PHE A 36 24.75 28.68 -3.29
CA PHE A 36 23.59 28.78 -2.42
C PHE A 36 22.32 29.13 -3.19
N LEU A 37 22.38 30.09 -4.12
CA LEU A 37 21.24 30.49 -4.93
C LEU A 37 20.68 29.30 -5.72
N ILE A 38 21.55 28.56 -6.42
CA ILE A 38 21.16 27.40 -7.22
C ILE A 38 20.60 26.30 -6.31
N GLY A 39 21.31 25.94 -5.24
CA GLY A 39 20.90 24.87 -4.34
C GLY A 39 19.57 25.17 -3.62
N ALA A 40 19.43 26.38 -3.07
CA ALA A 40 18.20 26.79 -2.41
C ALA A 40 17.03 26.82 -3.40
N LEU A 41 17.22 27.35 -4.60
CA LEU A 41 16.19 27.36 -5.64
C LEU A 41 15.73 25.93 -5.98
N THR A 42 16.65 25.00 -6.20
CA THR A 42 16.30 23.60 -6.48
C THR A 42 15.51 22.97 -5.34
N VAL A 43 15.95 23.16 -4.08
CA VAL A 43 15.25 22.62 -2.91
C VAL A 43 13.83 23.17 -2.81
N PHE A 44 13.63 24.49 -2.91
CA PHE A 44 12.29 25.09 -2.82
C PHE A 44 11.39 24.68 -3.99
N ILE A 45 11.94 24.43 -5.18
CA ILE A 45 11.14 23.90 -6.31
C ILE A 45 10.70 22.46 -6.02
N VAL A 46 11.61 21.57 -5.62
CA VAL A 46 11.28 20.16 -5.36
C VAL A 46 10.27 20.02 -4.23
N PHE A 47 10.48 20.71 -3.11
CA PHE A 47 9.56 20.65 -1.98
C PHE A 47 8.24 21.38 -2.26
N GLY A 48 8.26 22.46 -3.06
CA GLY A 48 7.06 23.12 -3.53
C GLY A 48 6.19 22.20 -4.38
N LEU A 49 6.79 21.46 -5.31
CA LEU A 49 6.10 20.45 -6.12
C LEU A 49 5.62 19.26 -5.29
N LYS A 50 6.37 18.85 -4.26
CA LYS A 50 5.97 17.78 -3.35
C LYS A 50 4.73 18.12 -2.54
N TRP A 51 4.66 19.33 -1.99
CA TRP A 51 3.56 19.72 -1.08
C TRP A 51 2.36 20.35 -1.79
N PHE A 52 2.58 21.05 -2.91
CA PHE A 52 1.55 21.81 -3.60
C PHE A 52 1.32 21.35 -5.05
N GLY A 53 2.01 20.30 -5.50
CA GLY A 53 1.82 19.72 -6.82
C GLY A 53 0.41 19.15 -7.01
N LYS A 54 -0.05 19.15 -8.26
CA LYS A 54 -1.28 18.45 -8.65
C LYS A 54 -1.06 16.94 -8.52
N LYS A 55 -2.13 16.18 -8.22
CA LYS A 55 -2.08 14.71 -8.23
C LYS A 55 -1.52 14.20 -9.57
N GLY A 56 -0.53 13.31 -9.54
CA GLY A 56 0.19 12.80 -10.71
C GLY A 56 1.38 13.63 -11.19
N ALA A 57 1.80 14.67 -10.45
CA ALA A 57 3.06 15.37 -10.72
C ALA A 57 4.26 14.51 -10.29
N LEU A 58 5.43 14.75 -10.91
CA LEU A 58 6.68 13.98 -10.72
C LEU A 58 7.16 13.79 -9.27
N PHE A 59 6.58 14.52 -8.31
CA PHE A 59 6.90 14.43 -6.87
C PHE A 59 5.66 14.48 -5.96
N SER A 60 4.44 14.37 -6.49
CA SER A 60 3.20 14.46 -5.70
C SER A 60 2.76 13.14 -5.07
N GLU A 61 3.33 12.02 -5.53
CA GLU A 61 3.07 10.70 -4.97
C GLU A 61 3.73 10.64 -3.59
N THR A 62 2.93 10.79 -2.52
CA THR A 62 3.41 10.47 -1.18
C THR A 62 3.71 8.98 -1.12
N PRO A 63 4.85 8.54 -0.55
CA PRO A 63 5.01 7.13 -0.21
C PRO A 63 3.81 6.72 0.65
N VAL A 64 3.10 5.70 0.19
CA VAL A 64 1.95 5.10 0.87
C VAL A 64 2.26 4.90 2.36
N SER A 65 1.26 5.14 3.21
CA SER A 65 1.32 4.94 4.67
C SER A 65 2.05 3.64 5.00
N TRP A 66 3.17 3.74 5.71
CA TRP A 66 3.85 2.54 6.20
C TRP A 66 3.07 1.95 7.39
N PRO A 67 2.84 0.63 7.43
CA PRO A 67 3.33 -0.36 6.49
C PRO A 67 2.58 -0.29 5.16
N THR A 68 3.34 -0.13 4.07
CA THR A 68 2.82 -0.40 2.74
C THR A 68 2.36 -1.84 2.78
N THR A 69 1.11 -2.12 2.46
CA THR A 69 0.52 -3.45 2.35
C THR A 69 1.32 -4.31 1.36
N ILE A 70 2.48 -4.79 1.78
CA ILE A 70 3.33 -5.79 1.13
C ILE A 70 2.64 -7.17 1.18
N ASN A 71 1.58 -7.31 1.97
CA ASN A 71 0.79 -8.52 2.09
C ASN A 71 -0.55 -8.38 1.36
N THR A 72 -0.52 -8.05 0.07
CA THR A 72 -1.75 -8.05 -0.75
C THR A 72 -2.25 -9.49 -0.98
N CYS A 73 -1.33 -10.45 -0.97
CA CYS A 73 -1.60 -11.87 -1.12
C CYS A 73 -1.14 -12.65 0.12
N PRO A 74 -1.68 -13.86 0.34
CA PRO A 74 -1.13 -14.82 1.29
C PRO A 74 0.36 -15.09 1.04
N ASP A 75 1.07 -15.56 2.07
CA ASP A 75 2.52 -15.75 2.04
C ASP A 75 2.91 -16.67 0.87
N TYR A 76 3.93 -16.25 0.11
CA TYR A 76 4.46 -16.93 -1.09
C TYR A 76 3.52 -17.01 -2.31
N LEU A 77 2.32 -16.43 -2.25
CA LEU A 77 1.47 -16.25 -3.43
C LEU A 77 1.82 -14.95 -4.17
N VAL A 78 1.61 -14.97 -5.48
CA VAL A 78 1.88 -13.85 -6.38
C VAL A 78 0.56 -13.23 -6.81
N TYR A 79 0.47 -11.90 -6.75
CA TYR A 79 -0.71 -11.18 -7.25
C TYR A 79 -0.91 -11.43 -8.76
N TYR A 80 -2.17 -11.66 -9.14
CA TYR A 80 -2.59 -11.88 -10.50
C TYR A 80 -3.97 -11.26 -10.75
N GLY A 81 -4.04 -10.33 -11.70
CA GLY A 81 -5.30 -9.77 -12.17
C GLY A 81 -6.00 -10.73 -13.14
N ARG A 82 -6.86 -11.60 -12.62
CA ARG A 82 -7.58 -12.59 -13.44
C ARG A 82 -8.65 -11.88 -14.28
N LYS A 83 -8.66 -12.13 -15.58
CA LYS A 83 -9.77 -11.73 -16.45
C LYS A 83 -10.88 -12.77 -16.37
N LEU A 84 -12.06 -12.36 -15.94
CA LEU A 84 -13.26 -13.20 -15.92
C LEU A 84 -13.92 -13.22 -17.30
N ALA A 85 -14.81 -14.20 -17.51
CA ALA A 85 -15.55 -14.38 -18.76
C ALA A 85 -16.48 -13.19 -19.09
N ASP A 86 -16.85 -12.39 -18.09
CA ASP A 86 -17.63 -11.16 -18.23
C ASP A 86 -16.79 -9.95 -18.67
N GLY A 87 -15.48 -10.13 -18.90
CA GLY A 87 -14.54 -9.08 -19.28
C GLY A 87 -14.05 -8.23 -18.11
N THR A 88 -14.49 -8.51 -16.88
CA THR A 88 -14.00 -7.81 -15.68
C THR A 88 -12.67 -8.40 -15.21
N THR A 89 -11.85 -7.58 -14.55
CA THR A 89 -10.61 -8.05 -13.92
C THR A 89 -10.84 -8.20 -12.43
N GLN A 90 -10.62 -9.39 -11.90
CA GLN A 90 -10.67 -9.68 -10.46
C GLN A 90 -9.26 -9.76 -9.90
N ASP A 91 -9.06 -9.03 -8.81
CA ASP A 91 -7.84 -9.14 -8.00
C ASP A 91 -7.78 -10.52 -7.34
N SER A 92 -6.78 -11.30 -7.72
CA SER A 92 -6.56 -12.64 -7.20
C SER A 92 -5.08 -12.88 -6.94
N CYS A 93 -4.77 -13.98 -6.28
CA CYS A 93 -3.40 -14.44 -6.04
C CYS A 93 -3.25 -15.86 -6.55
N ILE A 94 -2.09 -16.16 -7.13
CA ILE A 94 -1.75 -17.47 -7.69
C ILE A 94 -0.59 -18.08 -6.92
N ASP A 95 -0.62 -19.40 -6.80
CA ASP A 95 0.47 -20.16 -6.19
C ASP A 95 1.36 -20.75 -7.29
N THR A 96 2.62 -20.35 -7.37
CA THR A 96 3.56 -20.86 -8.39
C THR A 96 4.48 -21.96 -7.86
N ILE A 97 4.43 -22.25 -6.56
CA ILE A 97 5.38 -23.12 -5.86
C ILE A 97 4.68 -24.33 -5.22
N GLY A 98 3.42 -24.18 -4.79
CA GLY A 98 2.64 -25.23 -4.14
C GLY A 98 2.74 -25.19 -2.63
N VAL A 99 2.39 -24.05 -2.03
CA VAL A 99 2.46 -23.81 -0.58
C VAL A 99 1.15 -24.13 0.15
N SER A 100 0.03 -24.32 -0.56
CA SER A 100 -1.25 -24.76 0.04
C SER A 100 -1.12 -26.14 0.69
N LYS A 101 -1.30 -26.21 2.01
CA LYS A 101 -1.15 -27.45 2.79
C LYS A 101 -2.23 -28.49 2.50
N ASN A 102 -3.40 -28.06 2.05
CA ASN A 102 -4.57 -28.92 1.83
C ASN A 102 -4.93 -29.13 0.36
N GLY A 103 -4.14 -28.58 -0.58
CA GLY A 103 -4.35 -28.71 -2.02
C GLY A 103 -5.60 -28.00 -2.55
N SER A 104 -6.19 -27.11 -1.76
CA SER A 104 -7.33 -26.28 -2.17
C SER A 104 -6.95 -25.27 -3.25
N ILE A 105 -5.69 -24.83 -3.27
CA ILE A 105 -5.09 -24.07 -4.36
C ILE A 105 -4.05 -24.93 -5.06
N LYS A 106 -4.25 -25.12 -6.36
CA LYS A 106 -3.31 -25.85 -7.21
C LYS A 106 -2.20 -24.93 -7.70
N VAL A 107 -1.04 -25.54 -7.95
CA VAL A 107 0.11 -24.86 -8.55
C VAL A 107 -0.27 -24.35 -9.93
N PHE A 108 -0.08 -23.06 -10.14
CA PHE A 108 -0.34 -22.38 -11.39
C PHE A 108 0.56 -22.95 -12.49
N PRO A 109 -0.01 -23.41 -13.62
CA PRO A 109 0.75 -24.03 -14.69
C PRO A 109 1.64 -23.01 -15.40
N LYS A 110 2.83 -23.42 -15.83
CA LYS A 110 3.79 -22.58 -16.59
C LYS A 110 3.42 -22.40 -18.08
N GLY A 111 2.15 -22.66 -18.43
CA GLY A 111 1.66 -22.69 -19.81
C GLY A 111 0.39 -21.86 -19.94
N ASP A 112 -0.66 -22.47 -20.49
CA ASP A 112 -1.95 -21.80 -20.66
C ASP A 112 -2.52 -21.34 -19.32
N VAL A 113 -3.04 -20.11 -19.31
CA VAL A 113 -3.68 -19.52 -18.13
C VAL A 113 -4.95 -20.31 -17.82
N PRO A 114 -5.02 -21.00 -16.67
CA PRO A 114 -6.19 -21.80 -16.32
C PRO A 114 -7.37 -20.88 -16.06
N THR A 115 -8.57 -21.29 -16.46
CA THR A 115 -9.81 -20.53 -16.21
C THR A 115 -10.53 -20.99 -14.95
N SER A 116 -10.12 -22.11 -14.35
CA SER A 116 -10.76 -22.67 -13.15
C SER A 116 -10.33 -21.96 -11.86
N ASP A 117 -11.28 -21.82 -10.93
CA ASP A 117 -11.08 -21.09 -9.67
C ASP A 117 -10.06 -21.74 -8.72
N GLU A 118 -9.79 -23.03 -8.88
CA GLU A 118 -8.86 -23.81 -8.05
C GLU A 118 -7.39 -23.36 -8.13
N TYR A 119 -7.02 -22.52 -9.11
CA TYR A 119 -5.68 -21.94 -9.22
C TYR A 119 -5.59 -20.53 -8.65
N TYR A 120 -6.72 -19.97 -8.18
CA TYR A 120 -6.82 -18.56 -7.81
C TYR A 120 -7.38 -18.39 -6.39
N PHE A 121 -6.64 -17.65 -5.58
CA PHE A 121 -7.14 -17.10 -4.32
C PHE A 121 -7.78 -15.73 -4.59
N SER A 122 -9.09 -15.60 -4.42
CA SER A 122 -9.77 -14.30 -4.64
C SER A 122 -9.51 -13.33 -3.50
N LEU A 123 -9.19 -12.07 -3.82
CA LEU A 123 -9.06 -10.97 -2.85
C LEU A 123 -10.36 -10.15 -2.69
N ALA A 124 -11.40 -10.49 -3.43
CA ALA A 124 -12.69 -9.81 -3.34
C ALA A 124 -13.35 -10.09 -1.99
N THR A 125 -13.77 -9.02 -1.31
CA THR A 125 -14.49 -9.05 -0.04
C THR A 125 -15.79 -8.27 -0.14
N LYS A 126 -16.79 -8.65 0.66
CA LYS A 126 -18.13 -8.01 0.61
C LYS A 126 -18.22 -6.74 1.45
N SER A 127 -17.36 -6.61 2.46
CA SER A 127 -17.35 -5.48 3.38
C SER A 127 -16.27 -4.46 3.03
N SER A 128 -16.57 -3.17 3.25
CA SER A 128 -15.61 -2.06 3.21
C SER A 128 -14.96 -1.79 4.57
N ASP A 129 -15.46 -2.37 5.66
CA ASP A 129 -14.85 -2.26 6.99
C ASP A 129 -13.57 -3.10 7.06
N PRO A 130 -12.41 -2.52 7.42
CA PRO A 130 -11.13 -3.23 7.53
C PRO A 130 -11.18 -4.48 8.42
N THR A 131 -11.93 -4.45 9.52
CA THR A 131 -11.99 -5.58 10.47
C THR A 131 -12.76 -6.75 9.88
N ALA A 132 -13.96 -6.48 9.36
CA ALA A 132 -14.77 -7.47 8.67
C ALA A 132 -14.08 -8.05 7.42
N LYS A 133 -13.35 -7.20 6.68
CA LYS A 133 -12.54 -7.62 5.52
C LYS A 133 -11.44 -8.61 5.92
N ASN A 134 -10.70 -8.31 6.98
CA ASN A 134 -9.64 -9.20 7.47
C ASN A 134 -10.20 -10.52 8.02
N ALA A 135 -11.37 -10.49 8.66
CA ALA A 135 -12.04 -11.72 9.11
C ALA A 135 -12.45 -12.61 7.93
N GLU A 136 -13.00 -12.04 6.85
CA GLU A 136 -13.36 -12.80 5.64
C GLU A 136 -12.12 -13.42 4.98
N LEU A 137 -11.05 -12.64 4.82
CA LEU A 137 -9.79 -13.10 4.24
C LEU A 137 -9.12 -14.15 5.11
N CYS A 138 -9.16 -14.01 6.44
CA CYS A 138 -8.63 -15.01 7.36
C CYS A 138 -9.31 -16.37 7.18
N GLN A 139 -10.65 -16.40 7.21
CA GLN A 139 -11.39 -17.66 7.05
C GLN A 139 -11.09 -18.31 5.69
N ARG A 140 -10.97 -17.50 4.63
CA ARG A 140 -10.58 -17.98 3.31
C ARG A 140 -9.16 -18.54 3.29
N THR A 141 -8.24 -17.92 4.00
CA THR A 141 -6.82 -18.32 4.10
C THR A 141 -6.66 -19.66 4.82
N ILE A 142 -7.37 -19.83 5.95
CA ILE A 142 -7.38 -21.08 6.72
C ILE A 142 -8.02 -22.19 5.87
N ALA A 143 -9.16 -21.91 5.23
CA ALA A 143 -9.80 -22.86 4.31
C ALA A 143 -8.88 -23.21 3.13
N ALA A 144 -8.02 -22.28 2.70
CA ALA A 144 -7.05 -22.50 1.65
C ALA A 144 -5.76 -23.23 2.10
N GLY A 145 -5.61 -23.50 3.40
CA GLY A 145 -4.41 -24.10 3.97
C GLY A 145 -3.15 -23.24 3.77
N LEU A 146 -3.33 -21.92 3.71
CA LEU A 146 -2.28 -20.92 3.49
C LEU A 146 -1.95 -20.18 4.79
N THR A 147 -0.84 -19.46 4.79
CA THR A 147 -0.52 -18.46 5.82
C THR A 147 -0.55 -17.08 5.21
N TRP A 148 -0.82 -16.06 6.01
CA TRP A 148 -0.83 -14.67 5.58
C TRP A 148 -0.41 -13.78 6.73
N GLU A 149 0.78 -13.21 6.64
CA GLU A 149 1.31 -12.28 7.63
C GLU A 149 0.33 -11.12 7.90
N GLY A 150 -0.08 -11.00 9.16
CA GLY A 150 -1.02 -9.97 9.64
C GLY A 150 -2.51 -10.33 9.50
N ILE A 151 -2.86 -11.48 8.89
CA ILE A 151 -4.24 -11.96 8.75
C ILE A 151 -4.42 -13.34 9.40
N SER A 152 -3.57 -14.32 9.07
CA SER A 152 -3.68 -15.68 9.59
C SER A 152 -2.33 -16.41 9.62
N ASN A 153 -2.11 -17.23 10.66
CA ASN A 153 -0.98 -18.18 10.70
C ASN A 153 -1.31 -19.53 10.03
N GLY A 154 -2.43 -19.63 9.33
CA GLY A 154 -2.93 -20.85 8.67
C GLY A 154 -3.70 -21.81 9.58
N GLU A 155 -3.79 -21.51 10.87
CA GLU A 155 -4.65 -22.22 11.82
C GLU A 155 -5.70 -21.27 12.40
N SER A 156 -5.36 -20.00 12.57
CA SER A 156 -6.14 -19.04 13.34
C SER A 156 -6.01 -17.62 12.79
N CYS A 157 -6.95 -16.74 13.17
CA CYS A 157 -6.93 -15.34 12.75
C CYS A 157 -6.07 -14.49 13.68
N ILE A 158 -5.28 -13.60 13.09
CA ILE A 158 -4.49 -12.62 13.81
C ILE A 158 -5.35 -11.35 13.95
N SER A 159 -5.67 -10.97 15.19
CA SER A 159 -6.36 -9.70 15.46
C SER A 159 -5.39 -8.52 15.39
N PRO A 160 -5.77 -7.36 14.82
CA PRO A 160 -4.93 -6.16 14.77
C PRO A 160 -4.47 -5.66 16.14
N ASN A 161 -5.12 -6.08 17.23
CA ASN A 161 -4.80 -5.66 18.60
C ASN A 161 -4.01 -6.69 19.42
N GLY A 162 -3.77 -7.90 18.88
CA GLY A 162 -3.27 -9.06 19.63
C GLY A 162 -4.27 -9.50 20.73
N PRO A 163 -4.76 -10.74 20.79
CA PRO A 163 -4.09 -12.00 20.50
C PRO A 163 -4.82 -12.83 19.41
N VAL A 164 -4.28 -14.01 19.15
CA VAL A 164 -4.79 -15.03 18.23
C VAL A 164 -6.15 -15.56 18.72
N ALA A 165 -7.19 -15.48 17.88
CA ALA A 165 -8.48 -16.12 18.17
C ALA A 165 -8.40 -17.61 17.76
N PRO A 166 -8.61 -18.58 18.67
CA PRO A 166 -8.50 -19.99 18.34
C PRO A 166 -9.61 -20.41 17.37
N SER A 167 -9.22 -21.20 16.36
CA SER A 167 -10.14 -21.85 15.42
C SER A 167 -10.76 -23.10 16.05
N GLY A 168 -12.08 -23.09 16.22
CA GLY A 168 -12.86 -24.28 16.53
C GLY A 168 -14.21 -24.16 15.85
N GLY A 169 -14.46 -25.00 14.85
CA GLY A 169 -15.69 -24.99 14.07
C GLY A 169 -16.93 -25.39 14.86
N GLY A 170 -18.07 -24.85 14.42
CA GLY A 170 -19.38 -25.48 14.56
C GLY A 170 -19.94 -25.60 15.98
N GLY A 171 -20.45 -24.49 16.52
CA GLY A 171 -21.31 -24.51 17.70
C GLY A 171 -22.05 -23.18 17.84
N SER A 172 -23.33 -23.19 17.49
CA SER A 172 -24.30 -22.14 17.79
C SER A 172 -24.14 -21.64 19.23
N GLY A 173 -23.94 -20.33 19.43
CA GLY A 173 -23.80 -19.78 20.77
C GLY A 173 -23.44 -18.31 20.82
N SER A 174 -24.40 -17.46 20.42
CA SER A 174 -24.70 -16.14 20.99
C SER A 174 -23.54 -15.20 21.38
N GLY A 175 -23.45 -14.07 20.69
CA GLY A 175 -22.68 -12.95 21.22
C GLY A 175 -22.61 -11.70 20.34
N CYS A 176 -23.73 -11.23 19.80
CA CYS A 176 -23.92 -9.79 19.65
C CYS A 176 -24.96 -9.34 20.67
N PRO A 177 -24.75 -8.17 21.29
CA PRO A 177 -25.23 -7.81 22.61
C PRO A 177 -26.70 -7.40 22.55
N ALA A 178 -27.39 -7.35 23.70
CA ALA A 178 -28.79 -6.94 23.73
C ALA A 178 -29.04 -5.63 22.97
#